data_AF-A0A7S4V2M3-F1
#
_entry.id   AF-A0A7S4V2M3-F1
#
_cell.length_a   1.000
_cell.length_b   1.000
_cell.length_c   1.000
_cell.angle_alpha   90.00
_cell.angle_beta   90.00
_cell.angle_gamma   90.00
#
_symmetry.space_group_name_H-M   'P 1'
#
loop_
_entity.id
_entity.type
_entity.pdbx_description
1 polymer ?
#
loop_
_entity_poly.entity_id
_entity_poly.type
_entity_poly.pdbx_seq_one_letter_code
_entity_poly.pdbx_strand_id
1 'polypeptide(L)'
;MKKAGFSPDAYVQMAIQLATFRLFGKQVGTYESTQVRPFLHGRTETTRSVSLASAAFVKRMGLRSIHDDDTEARNEKLSLLREAATQHSEYTRQAARGMGVDRHLMGLFMLVDGDTVPTLFSHPLYSRSKYWRVSTSTLPNMPGFGPVVPDGVGIAYDIREDCCFFTITGRREHNWTDRLSHLLEESLLEMSSLTMTSKL
;
A
#
# COMPACT_ATOMS: atom_id res chain seq x y z
N MET A 1 1.49 15.52 -7.28
CA MET A 1 1.58 15.06 -5.88
C MET A 1 2.11 16.14 -4.93
N LYS A 2 3.40 16.51 -4.98
CA LYS A 2 4.00 17.50 -4.05
C LYS A 2 3.28 18.86 -4.04
N LYS A 3 2.94 19.40 -5.22
CA LYS A 3 2.18 20.66 -5.36
C LYS A 3 0.81 20.62 -4.68
N ALA A 4 0.21 19.43 -4.54
CA ALA A 4 -1.06 19.22 -3.86
C ALA A 4 -0.89 18.88 -2.35
N GLY A 5 0.34 18.94 -1.82
CA GLY A 5 0.63 18.72 -0.40
C GLY A 5 0.84 17.26 0.01
N PHE A 6 1.01 16.33 -0.94
CA PHE A 6 1.17 14.91 -0.63
C PHE A 6 2.63 14.46 -0.68
N SER A 7 3.01 13.57 0.25
CA SER A 7 4.15 12.67 0.05
C SER A 7 3.92 11.84 -1.21
N PRO A 8 4.84 11.83 -2.19
CA PRO A 8 4.64 11.08 -3.43
C PRO A 8 4.44 9.58 -3.18
N ASP A 9 5.21 9.02 -2.25
CA ASP A 9 5.14 7.61 -1.89
C ASP A 9 3.78 7.25 -1.28
N ALA A 10 3.32 8.03 -0.30
CA ALA A 10 2.01 7.84 0.32
C ALA A 10 0.87 7.99 -0.69
N TYR A 11 0.99 8.94 -1.63
CA TYR A 11 0.01 9.13 -2.70
C TYR A 11 -0.07 7.90 -3.61
N VAL A 12 1.07 7.37 -4.06
CA VAL A 12 1.11 6.17 -4.90
C VAL A 12 0.61 4.94 -4.13
N GLN A 13 0.95 4.79 -2.86
CA GLN A 13 0.45 3.71 -2.01
C GLN A 13 -1.08 3.76 -1.87
N MET A 14 -1.68 4.95 -1.75
CA MET A 14 -3.14 5.08 -1.74
C MET A 14 -3.78 4.72 -3.09
N ALA A 15 -3.12 5.05 -4.21
CA ALA A 15 -3.57 4.60 -5.52
C ALA A 15 -3.50 3.07 -5.67
N ILE A 16 -2.44 2.44 -5.14
CA ILE A 16 -2.32 0.98 -5.08
C ILE A 16 -3.43 0.37 -4.21
N GLN A 17 -3.74 0.97 -3.05
CA GLN A 17 -4.85 0.53 -2.21
C GLN A 17 -6.19 0.59 -2.95
N LEU A 18 -6.47 1.68 -3.66
CA LEU A 18 -7.70 1.83 -4.43
C LEU A 18 -7.78 0.80 -5.57
N ALA A 19 -6.72 0.66 -6.35
CA ALA A 19 -6.67 -0.26 -7.48
C ALA A 19 -6.84 -1.73 -7.03
N THR A 20 -6.16 -2.12 -5.96
CA THR A 20 -6.26 -3.48 -5.42
C THR A 20 -7.60 -3.74 -4.72
N PHE A 21 -8.20 -2.72 -4.09
CA PHE A 21 -9.57 -2.79 -3.59
C PHE A 21 -10.57 -3.04 -4.73
N ARG A 22 -10.44 -2.34 -5.87
CA ARG A 22 -11.26 -2.56 -7.07
C ARG A 22 -11.04 -3.93 -7.70
N LEU A 23 -9.80 -4.41 -7.74
CA LEU A 23 -9.47 -5.73 -8.27
C LEU A 23 -10.06 -6.86 -7.42
N PHE A 24 -9.86 -6.80 -6.09
CA PHE A 24 -10.22 -7.89 -5.19
C PHE A 24 -11.61 -7.77 -4.56
N GLY A 25 -12.29 -6.64 -4.74
CA GLY A 25 -13.58 -6.34 -4.13
C GLY A 25 -13.53 -6.11 -2.62
N LYS A 26 -12.34 -6.12 -2.02
CA LYS A 26 -12.09 -5.94 -0.59
C LYS A 26 -10.65 -5.49 -0.36
N GLN A 27 -10.41 -4.86 0.79
CA GLN A 27 -9.05 -4.55 1.20
C GLN A 27 -8.32 -5.84 1.62
N VAL A 28 -7.04 -5.94 1.26
CA VAL A 28 -6.21 -7.12 1.48
C VAL A 28 -4.87 -6.72 2.10
N GLY A 29 -4.22 -7.65 2.78
CA GLY A 29 -2.92 -7.41 3.42
C GLY A 29 -1.90 -6.86 2.42
N THR A 30 -1.39 -5.66 2.70
CA THR A 30 -0.40 -4.98 1.86
C THR A 30 0.89 -4.78 2.63
N TYR A 31 1.98 -5.24 2.03
CA TYR A 31 3.35 -5.06 2.50
C TYR A 31 4.04 -3.97 1.69
N GLU A 32 4.74 -3.06 2.37
CA GLU A 32 5.70 -2.16 1.77
C GLU A 32 7.05 -2.28 2.48
N SER A 33 8.13 -2.41 1.70
CA SER A 33 9.50 -2.47 2.23
C SER A 33 9.94 -1.10 2.72
N THR A 34 10.34 -0.98 3.98
CA THR A 34 10.91 0.24 4.55
C THR A 34 12.32 0.00 5.04
N GLN A 35 13.27 0.81 4.60
CA GLN A 35 14.67 0.64 4.96
C GLN A 35 14.94 1.17 6.37
N VAL A 36 15.72 0.42 7.16
CA VAL A 36 16.18 0.82 8.50
C VAL A 36 17.69 1.03 8.53
N ARG A 37 18.26 1.54 7.42
CA ARG A 37 19.69 1.79 7.23
C ARG A 37 20.36 2.72 8.26
N PRO A 38 19.66 3.61 8.99
CA PRO A 38 20.30 4.38 10.07
C PRO A 38 20.85 3.53 11.22
N PHE A 39 20.40 2.29 11.39
CA PHE A 39 20.87 1.38 12.46
C PHE A 39 22.02 0.49 11.96
N LEU A 40 22.95 0.15 12.85
CA LEU A 40 24.01 -0.82 12.56
C LEU A 40 23.41 -2.17 12.14
N HIS A 41 23.87 -2.72 11.02
CA HIS A 41 23.32 -3.92 10.37
C HIS A 41 21.84 -3.82 9.97
N GLY A 42 21.30 -2.60 9.85
CA GLY A 42 19.93 -2.34 9.46
C GLY A 42 19.57 -2.96 8.11
N ARG A 43 18.47 -3.73 8.09
CA ARG A 43 17.86 -4.30 6.88
C ARG A 43 16.59 -3.55 6.52
N THR A 44 15.43 -4.16 6.72
CA THR A 44 14.12 -3.58 6.44
C THR A 44 13.17 -3.81 7.60
N GLU A 45 12.24 -2.88 7.77
CA GLU A 45 10.96 -3.06 8.44
C GLU A 45 9.83 -3.07 7.40
N THR A 46 8.61 -3.31 7.85
CA THR A 46 7.37 -3.35 7.08
C THR A 46 6.59 -2.08 7.34
N THR A 47 6.30 -1.32 6.29
CA THR A 47 5.18 -0.39 6.33
C THR A 47 3.91 -1.13 5.95
N ARG A 48 2.91 -1.08 6.82
CA ARG A 48 1.58 -1.65 6.57
C ARG A 48 0.72 -0.56 5.94
N SER A 49 0.62 -0.55 4.60
CA SER A 49 -0.16 0.46 3.87
C SER A 49 -1.66 0.41 4.15
N VAL A 50 -2.14 -0.72 4.71
CA VAL A 50 -3.54 -0.89 5.14
C VAL A 50 -3.73 -0.29 6.52
N SER A 51 -4.54 0.76 6.59
CA SER A 51 -4.98 1.43 7.81
C SER A 51 -6.50 1.68 7.80
N LEU A 52 -7.06 2.08 8.96
CA LEU A 52 -8.46 2.51 9.04
C LEU A 52 -8.76 3.70 8.10
N ALA A 53 -7.86 4.67 8.00
CA ALA A 53 -8.03 5.80 7.08
C ALA A 53 -7.98 5.35 5.61
N SER A 54 -7.06 4.45 5.24
CA SER A 54 -7.03 3.88 3.88
C SER A 54 -8.32 3.11 3.56
N ALA A 55 -8.88 2.38 4.54
CA ALA A 55 -10.12 1.64 4.38
C ALA A 55 -11.32 2.57 4.15
N ALA A 56 -11.40 3.67 4.92
CA ALA A 56 -12.41 4.70 4.74
C ALA A 56 -12.30 5.36 3.36
N PHE A 57 -11.07 5.72 2.95
CA PHE A 57 -10.80 6.29 1.64
C PHE A 57 -11.24 5.36 0.49
N VAL A 58 -10.73 4.12 0.41
CA VAL A 58 -11.07 3.24 -0.72
C VAL A 58 -12.55 2.87 -0.74
N LYS A 59 -13.19 2.75 0.44
CA LYS A 59 -14.63 2.52 0.54
C LYS A 59 -15.42 3.70 -0.01
N ARG A 60 -15.00 4.94 0.27
CA ARG A 60 -15.67 6.15 -0.24
C ARG A 60 -15.45 6.37 -1.74
N MET A 61 -14.30 5.97 -2.25
CA MET A 61 -13.99 5.96 -3.69
C MET A 61 -14.76 4.87 -4.45
N GLY A 62 -15.05 3.74 -3.80
CA GLY A 62 -15.87 2.67 -4.36
C GLY A 62 -15.16 1.77 -5.37
N LEU A 63 -15.90 0.76 -5.86
CA LEU A 63 -15.39 -0.28 -6.75
C LEU A 63 -15.24 0.13 -8.21
N ARG A 64 -15.74 1.31 -8.59
CA ARG A 64 -15.68 1.85 -9.94
C ARG A 64 -15.33 3.33 -9.86
N SER A 65 -14.58 3.82 -10.83
CA SER A 65 -14.37 5.26 -10.96
C SER A 65 -15.69 5.96 -11.27
N ILE A 66 -15.96 7.05 -10.56
CA ILE A 66 -17.14 7.88 -10.75
C ILE A 66 -16.66 9.32 -10.82
N HIS A 67 -17.08 10.04 -11.86
CA HIS A 67 -16.91 11.48 -11.90
C HIS A 67 -17.96 12.10 -10.96
N ASP A 68 -17.50 12.69 -9.85
CA ASP A 68 -18.39 13.45 -8.98
C ASP A 68 -18.49 14.89 -9.48
N ASP A 69 -19.68 15.29 -9.92
CA ASP A 69 -20.02 16.69 -10.17
C ASP A 69 -20.34 17.43 -8.87
N ASP A 70 -20.63 16.69 -7.78
CA ASP A 70 -20.89 17.25 -6.47
C ASP A 70 -19.59 17.66 -5.75
N THR A 71 -19.52 18.95 -5.43
CA THR A 71 -18.36 19.54 -4.73
C THR A 71 -18.20 19.01 -3.31
N GLU A 72 -19.29 18.69 -2.61
CA GLU A 72 -19.22 18.16 -1.25
C GLU A 72 -18.63 16.75 -1.24
N ALA A 73 -19.12 15.86 -2.11
CA ALA A 73 -18.57 14.53 -2.31
C ALA A 73 -17.07 14.55 -2.68
N ARG A 74 -16.66 15.46 -3.57
CA ARG A 74 -15.24 15.64 -3.95
C ARG A 74 -14.38 16.04 -2.74
N ASN A 75 -14.86 17.00 -1.95
CA ASN A 75 -14.14 17.48 -0.77
C ASN A 75 -14.00 16.39 0.30
N GLU A 76 -15.04 15.59 0.50
CA GLU A 76 -15.01 14.43 1.39
C GLU A 76 -13.96 13.40 0.94
N LYS A 77 -13.98 13.01 -0.35
CA LYS A 77 -12.99 12.09 -0.93
C LYS A 77 -11.56 12.61 -0.78
N LEU A 78 -11.35 13.91 -1.04
CA LEU A 78 -10.05 14.56 -0.88
C LEU A 78 -9.59 14.60 0.58
N SER A 79 -10.50 14.85 1.52
CA SER A 79 -10.20 14.82 2.96
C SER A 79 -9.72 13.44 3.40
N LEU A 80 -10.47 12.38 3.02
CA LEU A 80 -10.11 10.99 3.33
C LEU A 80 -8.77 10.59 2.69
N LEU A 81 -8.50 11.03 1.45
CA LEU A 81 -7.21 10.81 0.81
C LEU A 81 -6.06 11.46 1.60
N ARG A 82 -6.23 12.71 2.08
CA ARG A 82 -5.23 13.41 2.90
C ARG A 82 -4.99 12.69 4.23
N GLU A 83 -6.05 12.26 4.90
CA GLU A 83 -5.94 11.52 6.14
C GLU A 83 -5.18 10.21 5.94
N ALA A 84 -5.55 9.42 4.93
CA ALA A 84 -4.92 8.15 4.63
C ALA A 84 -3.43 8.31 4.25
N ALA A 85 -3.10 9.30 3.42
CA ALA A 85 -1.72 9.60 3.06
C ALA A 85 -0.87 10.10 4.25
N THR A 86 -1.49 10.86 5.16
CA THR A 86 -0.83 11.33 6.39
C THR A 86 -0.53 10.16 7.32
N GLN A 87 -1.50 9.27 7.54
CA GLN A 87 -1.31 8.09 8.37
C GLN A 87 -0.25 7.14 7.78
N HIS A 88 -0.25 6.95 6.46
CA HIS A 88 0.79 6.16 5.77
C HIS A 88 2.17 6.76 6.01
N SER A 89 2.33 8.08 5.76
CA SER A 89 3.61 8.77 5.95
C SER A 89 4.12 8.69 7.39
N GLU A 90 3.22 8.78 8.36
CA GLU A 90 3.56 8.61 9.77
C GLU A 90 4.02 7.17 10.07
N TYR A 91 3.33 6.15 9.56
CA TYR A 91 3.72 4.76 9.73
C TYR A 91 5.07 4.47 9.08
N THR A 92 5.31 4.95 7.86
CA THR A 92 6.61 4.82 7.18
C THR A 92 7.75 5.43 8.00
N ARG A 93 7.51 6.60 8.62
CA ARG A 93 8.48 7.25 9.51
C ARG A 93 8.77 6.41 10.75
N GLN A 94 7.75 5.80 11.35
CA GLN A 94 7.92 4.90 12.50
C GLN A 94 8.68 3.63 12.10
N ALA A 95 8.31 2.99 10.98
CA ALA A 95 8.98 1.81 10.45
C ALA A 95 10.47 2.09 10.14
N ALA A 96 10.79 3.23 9.52
CA ALA A 96 12.17 3.63 9.24
C ALA A 96 13.02 3.85 10.50
N ARG A 97 12.38 4.13 11.65
CA ARG A 97 13.00 4.23 12.97
C ARG A 97 12.99 2.90 13.75
N GLY A 98 12.65 1.79 13.10
CA GLY A 98 12.57 0.47 13.74
C GLY A 98 11.42 0.32 14.74
N MET A 99 10.40 1.19 14.67
CA MET A 99 9.22 1.15 15.54
C MET A 99 8.03 0.42 14.88
N GLY A 100 8.29 -0.33 13.81
CA GLY A 100 7.30 -1.25 13.24
C GLY A 100 7.13 -2.50 14.10
N VAL A 101 6.02 -3.20 13.88
CA VAL A 101 5.67 -4.39 14.69
C VAL A 101 6.20 -5.69 14.08
N ASP A 102 6.38 -5.74 12.76
CA ASP A 102 6.61 -6.99 12.03
C ASP A 102 7.97 -7.63 12.34
N ARG A 103 9.07 -6.87 12.35
CA ARG A 103 10.38 -7.44 12.71
C ARG A 103 10.47 -7.76 14.19
N HIS A 104 9.81 -6.99 15.05
CA HIS A 104 9.75 -7.29 16.48
C HIS A 104 9.04 -8.63 16.73
N LEU A 105 7.83 -8.82 16.18
CA LEU A 105 7.09 -10.08 16.33
C LEU A 105 7.82 -11.26 15.67
N MET A 106 8.52 -11.03 14.55
CA MET A 106 9.37 -12.06 13.94
C MET A 106 10.53 -12.46 14.86
N GLY A 107 11.23 -11.49 15.46
CA GLY A 107 12.30 -11.75 16.41
C GLY A 107 11.82 -12.53 17.63
N LEU A 108 10.68 -12.14 18.21
CA LEU A 108 10.07 -12.88 19.32
C LEU A 108 9.69 -14.32 18.91
N PHE A 109 9.16 -14.51 17.70
CA PHE A 109 8.85 -15.85 17.19
C PHE A 109 10.11 -16.71 17.02
N MET A 110 11.23 -16.14 16.58
CA MET A 110 12.51 -16.86 16.44
C MET A 110 13.15 -17.24 17.78
N LEU A 111 12.74 -16.61 18.88
CA LEU A 111 13.19 -16.93 20.24
C LEU A 111 12.31 -17.99 20.94
N VAL A 112 11.22 -18.43 20.32
CA VAL A 112 10.39 -19.50 20.87
C VAL A 112 11.21 -20.78 20.86
N ASP A 113 11.52 -21.28 22.05
CA ASP A 113 12.21 -22.54 22.29
C ASP A 113 11.25 -23.58 22.89
N GLY A 114 11.46 -24.85 22.57
CA GLY A 114 10.61 -25.96 22.97
C GLY A 114 9.32 -26.15 22.14
N ASP A 115 8.49 -27.11 22.56
CA ASP A 115 7.35 -27.60 21.76
C ASP A 115 6.09 -26.71 21.85
N THR A 116 6.04 -25.76 22.79
CA THR A 116 4.84 -24.95 23.04
C THR A 116 4.95 -23.56 22.44
N VAL A 117 4.31 -23.37 21.28
CA VAL A 117 4.22 -22.06 20.62
C VAL A 117 3.24 -21.16 21.38
N PRO A 118 3.64 -19.92 21.78
CA PRO A 118 2.72 -18.96 22.39
C PRO A 118 1.44 -18.75 21.58
N THR A 119 0.31 -18.58 22.27
CA THR A 119 -1.03 -18.48 21.65
C THR A 119 -1.13 -17.40 20.60
N LEU A 120 -0.43 -16.27 20.77
CA LEU A 120 -0.36 -15.21 19.77
C LEU A 120 0.13 -15.73 18.41
N PHE A 121 1.19 -16.54 18.40
CA PHE A 121 1.84 -17.00 17.17
C PHE A 121 1.12 -18.15 16.48
N SER A 122 0.31 -18.91 17.22
CA SER A 122 -0.61 -19.91 16.67
C SER A 122 -1.99 -19.33 16.33
N HIS A 123 -2.28 -18.08 16.72
CA HIS A 123 -3.57 -17.46 16.47
C HIS A 123 -3.80 -17.21 14.97
N PRO A 124 -4.99 -17.55 14.40
CA PRO A 124 -5.28 -17.36 12.98
C PRO A 124 -5.12 -15.91 12.49
N LEU A 125 -5.36 -14.93 13.37
CA LEU A 125 -5.15 -13.51 13.04
C LEU A 125 -3.68 -13.16 12.82
N TYR A 126 -2.74 -13.79 13.53
CA TYR A 126 -1.32 -13.55 13.32
C TYR A 126 -0.85 -14.15 11.99
N SER A 127 -1.32 -15.35 11.64
CA SER A 127 -1.07 -15.92 10.31
C SER A 127 -1.66 -15.04 9.20
N ARG A 128 -2.89 -14.55 9.38
CA ARG A 128 -3.54 -13.63 8.42
C ARG A 128 -2.82 -12.28 8.33
N SER A 129 -2.32 -11.73 9.43
CA SER A 129 -1.68 -10.41 9.45
C SER A 129 -0.34 -10.37 8.70
N LYS A 130 0.24 -11.53 8.42
CA LYS A 130 1.47 -11.71 7.64
C LYS A 130 1.22 -12.28 6.24
N TYR A 131 -0.04 -12.41 5.84
CA TYR A 131 -0.43 -12.89 4.51
C TYR A 131 -0.57 -11.72 3.54
N TRP A 132 0.49 -11.45 2.79
CA TRP A 132 0.64 -10.26 1.95
C TRP A 132 0.17 -10.51 0.52
N ARG A 133 -1.13 -10.35 0.26
CA ARG A 133 -1.69 -10.45 -1.10
C ARG A 133 -1.19 -9.34 -2.01
N VAL A 134 -0.76 -8.21 -1.46
CA VAL A 134 -0.10 -7.15 -2.22
C VAL A 134 1.27 -6.92 -1.59
N SER A 135 2.33 -7.10 -2.36
CA SER A 135 3.69 -6.82 -1.92
C SER A 135 4.26 -5.70 -2.79
N THR A 136 4.75 -4.64 -2.16
CA THR A 136 5.17 -3.41 -2.82
C THR A 136 6.58 -3.01 -2.41
N SER A 137 7.30 -2.37 -3.32
CA SER A 137 8.58 -1.73 -3.02
C SER A 137 8.90 -0.64 -4.02
N THR A 138 9.35 0.52 -3.52
CA THR A 138 10.01 1.53 -4.33
C THR A 138 11.37 1.00 -4.77
N LEU A 139 11.55 0.77 -6.07
CA LEU A 139 12.75 0.16 -6.63
C LEU A 139 13.20 0.90 -7.90
N PRO A 140 14.02 1.95 -7.77
CA PRO A 140 14.67 2.58 -8.91
C PRO A 140 15.53 1.56 -9.66
N ASN A 141 15.39 1.48 -10.98
CA ASN A 141 16.23 0.69 -11.88
C ASN A 141 16.15 -0.84 -11.74
N MET A 142 15.11 -1.40 -11.11
CA MET A 142 14.90 -2.86 -11.03
C MET A 142 13.70 -3.29 -11.87
N PRO A 143 13.75 -4.45 -12.55
CA PRO A 143 12.67 -4.90 -13.42
C PRO A 143 11.39 -5.28 -12.66
N GLY A 144 11.48 -5.61 -11.36
CA GLY A 144 10.36 -6.00 -10.50
C GLY A 144 10.64 -7.25 -9.67
N PHE A 145 9.63 -7.79 -9.01
CA PHE A 145 9.69 -9.03 -8.22
C PHE A 145 8.34 -9.77 -8.31
N GLY A 146 8.34 -11.10 -8.14
CA GLY A 146 7.14 -11.93 -8.17
C GLY A 146 6.24 -11.76 -6.92
N PRO A 147 4.99 -12.25 -6.96
CA PRO A 147 4.12 -12.25 -5.78
C PRO A 147 4.68 -13.15 -4.66
N VAL A 148 4.46 -12.76 -3.41
CA VAL A 148 4.95 -13.50 -2.21
C VAL A 148 3.96 -14.55 -1.69
N VAL A 149 2.75 -14.59 -2.24
CA VAL A 149 1.72 -15.60 -1.96
C VAL A 149 1.03 -16.03 -3.27
N PRO A 150 0.45 -17.24 -3.35
CA PRO A 150 -0.16 -17.75 -4.59
C PRO A 150 -1.28 -16.89 -5.18
N ASP A 151 -2.08 -16.25 -4.34
CA ASP A 151 -3.25 -15.44 -4.71
C ASP A 151 -2.98 -13.93 -4.55
N GLY A 152 -1.73 -13.53 -4.76
CA GLY A 152 -1.26 -12.15 -4.61
C GLY A 152 -0.58 -11.57 -5.85
N VAL A 153 -0.14 -10.32 -5.70
CA VAL A 153 0.56 -9.52 -6.72
C VAL A 153 1.83 -8.88 -6.14
N GLY A 154 2.85 -8.75 -6.97
CA GLY A 154 4.04 -7.94 -6.70
C GLY A 154 3.97 -6.62 -7.47
N ILE A 155 4.24 -5.50 -6.81
CA ILE A 155 4.20 -4.16 -7.42
C ILE A 155 5.49 -3.42 -7.08
N ALA A 156 6.40 -3.35 -8.05
CA ALA A 156 7.55 -2.47 -7.97
C ALA A 156 7.20 -1.13 -8.60
N TYR A 157 7.65 -0.02 -8.02
CA TYR A 157 7.42 1.29 -8.60
C TYR A 157 8.60 2.25 -8.43
N ASP A 158 8.67 3.24 -9.32
CA ASP A 158 9.65 4.32 -9.32
C ASP A 158 8.94 5.64 -9.63
N ILE A 159 9.05 6.60 -8.71
CA ILE A 159 8.38 7.90 -8.81
C ILE A 159 9.40 8.92 -9.28
N ARG A 160 9.18 9.47 -10.47
CA ARG A 160 10.01 10.53 -11.06
C ARG A 160 9.27 11.86 -11.05
N GLU A 161 9.89 12.90 -11.58
CA GLU A 161 9.31 14.24 -11.59
C GLU A 161 7.99 14.31 -12.36
N ASP A 162 7.96 13.73 -13.56
CA ASP A 162 6.82 13.84 -14.49
C ASP A 162 6.06 12.52 -14.72
N CYS A 163 6.54 11.40 -14.16
CA CYS A 163 5.93 10.09 -14.37
C CYS A 163 6.16 9.13 -13.20
N CYS A 164 5.38 8.05 -13.20
CA CYS A 164 5.56 6.91 -12.31
C CYS A 164 5.71 5.65 -13.17
N PHE A 165 6.75 4.87 -12.92
CA PHE A 165 6.92 3.55 -13.53
C PHE A 165 6.40 2.49 -12.57
N PHE A 166 5.68 1.51 -13.10
CA PHE A 166 5.16 0.38 -12.35
C PHE A 166 5.51 -0.92 -13.06
N THR A 167 6.01 -1.90 -12.32
CA THR A 167 6.02 -3.30 -12.72
C THR A 167 5.06 -4.07 -11.84
N ILE A 168 4.03 -4.66 -12.46
CA ILE A 168 3.04 -5.50 -11.79
C ILE A 168 3.28 -6.96 -12.19
N THR A 169 3.41 -7.83 -11.20
CA THR A 169 3.56 -9.27 -11.39
C THR A 169 2.45 -10.02 -10.65
N GLY A 170 2.08 -11.18 -11.17
CA GLY A 170 1.07 -12.06 -10.61
C GLY A 170 1.15 -13.44 -11.26
N ARG A 171 0.51 -14.44 -10.66
CA ARG A 171 0.44 -15.76 -11.30
C ARG A 171 -0.45 -15.70 -12.54
N ARG A 172 -0.02 -16.35 -13.62
CA ARG A 172 -0.72 -16.39 -14.91
C ARG A 172 -2.16 -16.89 -14.79
N GLU A 173 -2.40 -17.86 -13.92
CA GLU A 173 -3.73 -18.46 -13.67
C GLU A 173 -4.82 -17.45 -13.28
N HIS A 174 -4.44 -16.32 -12.67
CA HIS A 174 -5.39 -15.31 -12.22
C HIS A 174 -5.70 -14.24 -13.27
N ASN A 175 -4.84 -14.05 -14.26
CA ASN A 175 -4.95 -13.01 -15.29
C ASN A 175 -5.22 -11.59 -14.72
N TRP A 176 -4.56 -11.23 -13.62
CA TRP A 176 -4.80 -9.96 -12.91
C TRP A 176 -3.91 -8.80 -13.33
N THR A 177 -2.71 -9.05 -13.90
CA THR A 177 -1.68 -8.02 -14.08
C THR A 177 -2.15 -6.88 -14.97
N ASP A 178 -2.73 -7.19 -16.13
CA ASP A 178 -3.18 -6.19 -17.11
C ASP A 178 -4.36 -5.39 -16.54
N ARG A 179 -5.30 -6.09 -15.90
CA ARG A 179 -6.45 -5.47 -15.25
C ARG A 179 -6.03 -4.54 -14.11
N LEU A 180 -5.06 -4.95 -13.30
CA LEU A 180 -4.53 -4.13 -12.21
C LEU A 180 -3.76 -2.92 -12.74
N SER A 181 -3.06 -3.05 -13.86
CA SER A 181 -2.41 -1.91 -14.53
C SER A 181 -3.42 -0.83 -14.91
N HIS A 182 -4.53 -1.22 -15.57
CA HIS A 182 -5.60 -0.29 -15.92
C HIS A 182 -6.29 0.31 -14.68
N LEU A 183 -6.56 -0.49 -13.65
CA LEU A 183 -7.17 -0.01 -12.41
C LEU A 183 -6.25 0.97 -11.67
N LEU A 184 -4.93 0.77 -11.73
CA LEU A 184 -3.95 1.65 -11.11
C LEU A 184 -3.86 3.00 -11.84
N GLU A 185 -3.82 2.97 -13.17
CA GLU A 185 -3.90 4.18 -13.99
C GLU A 185 -5.19 4.96 -13.71
N GLU A 186 -6.34 4.29 -13.75
CA GLU A 186 -7.65 4.89 -13.44
C GLU A 186 -7.66 5.51 -12.04
N SER A 187 -7.12 4.80 -11.04
CA SER A 187 -7.02 5.28 -9.66
C SER A 187 -6.16 6.54 -9.54
N LEU A 188 -5.00 6.56 -10.22
CA LEU A 188 -4.09 7.72 -10.22
C LEU A 188 -4.75 8.94 -10.87
N LEU A 189 -5.42 8.76 -12.00
CA LEU A 189 -6.13 9.81 -12.73
C LEU A 189 -7.31 10.36 -11.92
N GLU A 190 -8.12 9.49 -11.33
CA GLU A 190 -9.25 9.89 -10.49
C GLU A 190 -8.77 10.68 -9.27
N MET A 191 -7.77 10.17 -8.55
CA MET A 191 -7.15 10.90 -7.44
C MET A 191 -6.55 12.24 -7.89
N SER A 192 -5.94 12.29 -9.08
CA SER A 192 -5.39 13.53 -9.62
C SER A 192 -6.50 14.56 -9.85
N SER A 193 -7.65 14.12 -10.38
CA SER A 193 -8.83 14.98 -10.61
C SER A 193 -9.40 15.57 -9.31
N LEU A 194 -9.27 14.88 -8.18
CA LEU A 194 -9.66 15.41 -6.86
C LEU A 194 -8.73 16.53 -6.39
N THR A 195 -7.45 16.46 -6.76
CA THR A 195 -6.42 17.43 -6.32
C THR A 195 -6.27 18.64 -7.25
N MET A 196 -6.70 18.51 -8.50
CA MET A 196 -6.75 19.63 -9.44
C MET A 196 -8.02 20.43 -9.18
N THR A 197 -7.90 21.57 -8.49
CA THR A 197 -8.95 22.59 -8.51
C THR A 197 -9.01 23.17 -9.92
N SER A 198 -10.18 23.15 -10.53
CA SER A 198 -10.52 24.02 -11.64
C SER A 198 -10.16 25.45 -11.19
N LYS A 199 -9.11 26.03 -11.76
CA LYS A 199 -8.99 27.49 -11.72
C LYS A 199 -10.13 28.01 -12.59
N LEU A 200 -11.24 28.37 -11.95
CA LEU A 200 -12.17 29.35 -12.52
C LEU A 200 -11.44 30.69 -12.63
#